data_AF-A0A954DZ62-F1
#
_entry.id   AF-A0A954DZ62-F1
#
_cell.length_a   1.000
_cell.length_b   1.000
_cell.length_c   1.000
_cell.angle_alpha   90.00
_cell.angle_beta   90.00
_cell.angle_gamma   90.00
#
_symmetry.space_group_name_H-M   'P 1'
#
loop_
_entity.id
_entity.type
_entity.pdbx_description
1 polymer ?
#
loop_
_entity_poly.entity_id
_entity_poly.type
_entity_poly.pdbx_seq_one_letter_code
_entity_poly.pdbx_strand_id
1 'polypeptide(L)'
;MGGSIVPLFVTVLCSTTCALAQDMTPQPGDVKAEADNFSPYAGREFPTRVLWGDTHLHTAVSVDAGTMCRLGQEDALRFARGQEVTTTHGLKVKLSRPLDFLVVTDHAEMY
;
A
#
# COMPACT_ATOMS: atom_id res chain seq x y z
N MET A 1 29.79 56.15 2.92
CA MET A 1 30.50 55.50 4.06
C MET A 1 29.44 54.87 4.95
N GLY A 2 29.36 53.59 5.26
CA GLY A 2 29.78 52.34 4.64
C GLY A 2 28.78 51.33 5.21
N GLY A 3 27.86 50.81 4.39
CA GLY A 3 26.75 49.97 4.86
C GLY A 3 27.06 48.50 4.64
N SER A 4 27.32 47.80 5.74
CA SER A 4 27.60 46.36 5.82
C SER A 4 26.39 45.53 5.37
N ILE A 5 26.61 44.58 4.46
CA ILE A 5 25.58 43.62 4.02
C ILE A 5 25.74 42.37 4.90
N VAL A 6 24.91 42.25 5.94
CA VAL A 6 24.85 41.04 6.78
C VAL A 6 24.00 40.00 6.03
N PRO A 7 24.50 38.78 5.76
CA PRO A 7 23.67 37.76 5.15
C PRO A 7 22.65 37.24 6.17
N LEU A 8 21.37 37.40 5.84
CA LEU A 8 20.25 36.86 6.59
C LEU A 8 20.25 35.33 6.40
N PHE A 9 20.76 34.59 7.38
CA PHE A 9 20.55 33.14 7.46
C PHE A 9 19.09 32.88 7.81
N VAL A 10 18.29 32.50 6.82
CA VAL A 10 16.94 31.98 7.04
C VAL A 10 17.10 30.54 7.53
N THR A 11 17.08 30.37 8.85
CA THR A 11 16.95 29.06 9.49
C THR A 11 15.51 28.58 9.25
N VAL A 12 15.31 27.68 8.29
CA VAL A 12 14.04 26.98 8.13
C VAL A 12 13.89 26.04 9.32
N LEU A 13 13.11 26.46 10.31
CA LEU A 13 12.69 25.61 11.41
C LEU A 13 11.67 24.62 10.84
N CYS A 14 12.12 23.40 10.53
CA CYS A 14 11.25 22.31 10.11
C CYS A 14 10.40 21.88 11.30
N SER A 15 9.24 22.49 11.47
CA SER A 15 8.24 22.08 12.46
C SER A 15 7.75 20.69 12.05
N THR A 16 8.17 19.66 12.77
CA THR A 16 7.59 18.31 12.66
C THR A 16 6.13 18.38 13.07
N THR A 17 5.24 18.58 12.11
CA THR A 17 3.82 18.31 12.31
C THR A 17 3.68 16.80 12.40
N CYS A 18 3.19 16.30 13.53
CA CYS A 18 2.72 14.92 13.61
C CYS A 18 1.64 14.75 12.54
N ALA A 19 1.90 13.93 11.53
CA ALA A 19 0.84 13.41 10.68
C ALA A 19 -0.08 12.56 11.57
N LEU A 20 -1.24 13.11 11.94
CA LEU A 20 -2.29 12.32 12.57
C LEU A 20 -3.00 11.54 11.45
N ALA A 21 -2.81 10.23 11.41
CA ALA A 21 -3.67 9.35 10.63
C ALA A 21 -5.09 9.48 11.19
N GLN A 22 -6.01 10.02 10.39
CA GLN A 22 -7.44 10.01 10.73
C GLN A 22 -8.01 8.67 10.29
N ASP A 23 -8.11 7.75 11.24
CA ASP A 23 -8.93 6.55 11.04
C ASP A 23 -10.39 6.95 11.19
N MET A 24 -11.15 6.96 10.09
CA MET A 24 -12.61 7.11 10.14
C MET A 24 -13.20 5.81 10.65
N THR A 25 -13.17 5.63 11.97
CA THR A 25 -13.88 4.54 12.63
C THR A 25 -15.32 4.97 12.90
N PRO A 26 -16.32 4.18 12.43
CA PRO A 26 -17.70 4.49 12.72
C PRO A 26 -17.95 4.44 14.24
N GLN A 27 -18.57 5.49 14.77
CA GLN A 27 -18.99 5.61 16.16
C GLN A 27 -20.30 4.84 16.38
N PRO A 28 -20.62 4.42 17.62
CA PRO A 28 -21.84 3.67 17.96
C PRO A 28 -23.20 4.36 17.68
N GLY A 29 -23.24 5.45 16.90
CA GLY A 29 -24.46 6.11 16.41
C GLY A 29 -24.40 6.52 14.93
N ASP A 30 -23.30 6.26 14.22
CA ASP A 30 -23.12 6.62 12.80
C ASP A 30 -23.96 5.72 11.87
N VAL A 31 -24.41 4.58 12.38
CA VAL A 31 -25.29 3.63 11.71
C VAL A 31 -26.55 3.44 12.54
N LYS A 32 -27.70 3.87 12.01
CA LYS A 32 -29.01 3.46 12.53
C LYS A 32 -29.23 1.99 12.17
N ALA A 33 -29.27 1.11 13.16
CA ALA A 33 -29.75 -0.25 12.95
C ALA A 33 -31.27 -0.19 12.70
N GLU A 34 -31.70 -0.33 11.45
CA GLU A 34 -33.12 -0.51 11.14
C GLU A 34 -33.61 -1.89 11.57
N ALA A 35 -34.84 -1.94 12.07
CA ALA A 35 -35.44 -3.08 12.75
C ALA A 35 -35.65 -4.31 11.84
N ASP A 36 -35.41 -5.49 12.43
CA ASP A 36 -35.91 -6.83 12.11
C ASP A 36 -36.19 -7.18 10.64
N ASN A 37 -35.17 -7.09 9.80
CA ASN A 37 -35.16 -7.86 8.55
C ASN A 37 -34.66 -9.28 8.84
N PHE A 38 -35.42 -10.30 8.40
CA PHE A 38 -35.03 -11.72 8.52
C PHE A 38 -33.63 -12.02 7.94
N SER A 39 -33.22 -11.25 6.92
CA SER A 39 -31.88 -11.33 6.33
C SER A 39 -30.96 -10.26 6.93
N PRO A 40 -29.84 -10.65 7.57
CA PRO A 40 -28.85 -9.71 8.10
C PRO A 40 -28.09 -8.93 7.01
N TYR A 41 -28.35 -9.21 5.74
CA TYR A 41 -27.74 -8.54 4.58
C TYR A 41 -28.65 -7.50 3.91
N ALA A 42 -29.97 -7.50 4.19
CA ALA A 42 -30.89 -6.53 3.62
C ALA A 42 -30.57 -5.11 4.15
N GLY A 43 -30.51 -4.11 3.25
CA GLY A 43 -30.20 -2.73 3.60
C GLY A 43 -28.73 -2.44 3.94
N ARG A 44 -27.82 -3.40 3.76
CA ARG A 44 -26.38 -3.18 4.01
C ARG A 44 -25.73 -2.54 2.78
N GLU A 45 -25.38 -1.25 2.90
CA GLU A 45 -24.71 -0.49 1.83
C GLU A 45 -23.21 -0.24 2.07
N PHE A 46 -22.62 -0.90 3.07
CA PHE A 46 -21.21 -0.70 3.45
C PHE A 46 -20.43 -2.04 3.43
N PRO A 47 -19.13 -2.01 3.08
CA PRO A 47 -18.29 -3.20 3.07
C PRO A 47 -18.01 -3.67 4.50
N THR A 48 -18.12 -4.99 4.74
CA THR A 48 -17.86 -5.60 6.07
C THR A 48 -16.67 -6.56 6.09
N ARG A 49 -15.98 -6.72 4.95
CA ARG A 49 -14.81 -7.59 4.83
C ARG A 49 -13.57 -6.75 4.58
N VAL A 50 -12.65 -6.75 5.53
CA VAL A 50 -11.32 -6.18 5.33
C VAL A 50 -10.53 -7.11 4.41
N LEU A 51 -9.97 -6.55 3.34
CA LEU A 51 -9.10 -7.25 2.40
C LEU A 51 -7.67 -6.75 2.57
N TRP A 52 -6.71 -7.66 2.50
CA TRP A 52 -5.29 -7.35 2.52
C TRP A 52 -4.67 -7.73 1.19
N GLY A 53 -4.04 -6.77 0.53
CA GLY A 53 -3.40 -6.99 -0.75
C GLY A 53 -2.35 -5.96 -1.03
N ASP A 54 -1.61 -6.20 -2.11
CA ASP A 54 -0.61 -5.28 -2.63
C ASP A 54 -1.17 -4.60 -3.87
N THR A 55 -1.16 -3.27 -3.86
CA THR A 55 -1.70 -2.44 -4.94
C THR A 55 -0.64 -2.02 -5.95
N HIS A 56 0.64 -2.24 -5.67
CA HIS A 56 1.74 -1.71 -6.48
C HIS A 56 2.94 -2.67 -6.45
N LEU A 57 2.95 -3.63 -7.38
CA LEU A 57 4.05 -4.59 -7.52
C LEU A 57 4.63 -4.56 -8.93
N HIS A 58 5.96 -4.42 -9.00
CA HIS A 58 6.74 -4.59 -10.23
C HIS A 58 7.33 -6.00 -10.31
N THR A 59 7.41 -6.52 -11.51
CA THR A 59 7.98 -7.83 -11.85
C THR A 59 9.16 -7.66 -12.79
N ALA A 60 9.84 -8.76 -13.13
CA ALA A 60 10.95 -8.75 -14.09
C ALA A 60 10.57 -8.21 -15.49
N VAL A 61 9.29 -8.01 -15.79
CA VAL A 61 8.81 -7.39 -17.04
C VAL A 61 8.96 -5.87 -17.03
N SER A 62 8.91 -5.23 -15.85
CA SER A 62 9.06 -3.79 -15.70
C SER A 62 10.51 -3.35 -15.98
N VAL A 63 10.72 -2.14 -16.48
CA VAL A 63 12.07 -1.63 -16.76
C VAL A 63 12.91 -1.40 -15.51
N ASP A 64 12.33 -0.77 -14.50
CA ASP A 64 13.00 -0.49 -13.22
C ASP A 64 13.37 -1.79 -12.49
N ALA A 65 12.45 -2.76 -12.44
CA ALA A 65 12.62 -4.01 -11.74
C ALA A 65 13.40 -5.03 -12.58
N GLY A 66 13.19 -5.14 -13.89
CA GLY A 66 13.88 -6.10 -14.77
C GLY A 66 15.40 -5.94 -14.78
N THR A 67 15.92 -4.76 -14.44
CA THR A 67 17.38 -4.54 -14.26
C THR A 67 17.94 -5.12 -12.95
N MET A 68 17.09 -5.41 -11.96
CA MET A 68 17.47 -5.79 -10.59
C MET A 68 16.72 -7.01 -10.01
N CYS A 69 15.66 -7.46 -10.67
CA CYS A 69 14.73 -8.49 -10.23
C CYS A 69 14.57 -9.54 -11.33
N ARG A 70 14.59 -10.82 -10.95
CA ARG A 70 14.41 -11.95 -11.86
C ARG A 70 13.06 -12.64 -11.73
N LEU A 71 12.23 -12.23 -10.77
CA LEU A 71 10.95 -12.87 -10.49
C LEU A 71 9.89 -12.36 -11.47
N GLY A 72 9.26 -13.28 -12.18
CA GLY A 72 8.17 -12.97 -13.11
C GLY A 72 6.82 -12.85 -12.43
N GLN A 73 5.80 -12.51 -13.21
CA GLN A 73 4.40 -12.38 -12.77
C GLN A 73 3.84 -13.67 -12.15
N GLU A 74 4.26 -14.83 -12.65
CA GLU A 74 3.88 -16.13 -12.09
C GLU A 74 4.46 -16.34 -10.67
N ASP A 75 5.72 -15.97 -10.44
CA ASP A 75 6.32 -16.06 -9.10
C ASP A 75 5.67 -15.08 -8.14
N ALA A 76 5.33 -13.87 -8.60
CA ALA A 76 4.55 -12.90 -7.83
C ALA A 76 3.18 -13.46 -7.42
N LEU A 77 2.46 -14.11 -8.34
CA LEU A 77 1.18 -14.76 -8.04
C LEU A 77 1.32 -15.91 -7.05
N ARG A 78 2.35 -16.76 -7.19
CA ARG A 78 2.64 -17.85 -6.24
C ARG A 78 2.92 -17.30 -4.85
N PHE A 79 3.75 -16.27 -4.76
CA PHE A 79 4.10 -15.61 -3.50
C PHE A 79 2.86 -15.00 -2.81
N ALA A 80 2.03 -14.28 -3.57
CA ALA A 80 0.76 -13.73 -3.08
C ALA A 80 -0.21 -14.82 -2.59
N ARG A 81 -0.22 -16.00 -3.23
CA ARG A 81 -1.01 -17.16 -2.78
C ARG A 81 -0.42 -17.88 -1.55
N GLY A 82 0.68 -17.38 -0.98
CA GLY A 82 1.33 -17.95 0.21
C GLY A 82 2.26 -19.13 -0.10
N GLN A 83 2.70 -19.28 -1.35
CA GLN A 83 3.75 -20.23 -1.69
C GLN A 83 5.12 -19.64 -1.39
N GLU A 84 6.10 -20.51 -1.15
CA GLU A 84 7.50 -20.10 -1.02
C GLU A 84 8.07 -19.81 -2.41
N VAL A 85 8.80 -18.71 -2.53
CA VAL A 85 9.55 -18.35 -3.75
C VAL A 85 11.02 -18.10 -3.41
N THR A 86 11.88 -18.14 -4.43
CA THR A 86 13.30 -17.80 -4.28
C THR A 86 13.52 -16.39 -4.80
N THR A 87 14.09 -15.51 -3.98
CA THR A 87 14.41 -14.14 -4.39
C THR A 87 15.52 -14.13 -5.45
N THR A 88 15.70 -13.00 -6.12
CA THR A 88 16.83 -12.77 -7.06
C THR A 88 18.19 -13.05 -6.42
N HIS A 89 18.31 -12.90 -5.10
CA HIS A 89 19.53 -13.13 -4.32
C HIS A 89 19.64 -14.55 -3.76
N GLY A 90 18.73 -15.47 -4.13
CA GLY A 90 18.77 -16.87 -3.72
C GLY A 90 18.13 -17.17 -2.36
N LEU A 91 17.53 -16.19 -1.69
CA LEU A 91 16.88 -16.39 -0.40
C LEU A 91 15.48 -17.00 -0.59
N LYS A 92 15.10 -17.94 0.26
CA LYS A 92 13.72 -18.46 0.31
C LYS A 92 12.84 -17.52 1.12
N VAL A 93 11.73 -17.08 0.55
CA VAL A 93 10.79 -16.17 1.21
C VAL A 93 9.36 -16.67 1.04
N LYS A 94 8.54 -16.43 2.07
CA LYS A 94 7.11 -16.75 2.09
C LYS A 94 6.38 -15.76 2.98
N LEU A 95 5.20 -15.31 2.55
CA LEU A 95 4.33 -14.46 3.37
C LEU A 95 3.76 -15.24 4.55
N SER A 96 3.56 -14.58 5.69
CA SER A 96 2.93 -15.18 6.88
C SER A 96 1.47 -15.59 6.63
N ARG A 97 0.81 -14.93 5.68
CA ARG A 97 -0.53 -15.26 5.17
C ARG A 97 -0.63 -14.95 3.66
N PRO A 98 -1.50 -15.63 2.92
CA PRO A 98 -1.85 -15.22 1.56
C PRO A 98 -2.48 -13.82 1.52
N LEU A 99 -2.28 -13.14 0.39
CA LEU A 99 -2.98 -11.91 0.04
C LEU A 99 -4.35 -12.24 -0.54
N ASP A 100 -5.33 -11.38 -0.24
CA ASP A 100 -6.67 -11.44 -0.80
C ASP A 100 -6.70 -10.93 -2.25
N PHE A 101 -5.78 -10.04 -2.60
CA PHE A 101 -5.58 -9.56 -3.96
C PHE A 101 -4.12 -9.13 -4.19
N LEU A 102 -3.72 -9.09 -5.46
CA LEU A 102 -2.44 -8.56 -5.92
C LEU A 102 -2.69 -7.78 -7.22
N VAL A 103 -2.12 -6.58 -7.32
CA VAL A 103 -2.09 -5.80 -8.56
C VAL A 103 -0.65 -5.77 -9.07
N VAL A 104 -0.45 -6.27 -10.29
CA VAL A 104 0.83 -6.11 -11.01
C VAL A 104 0.77 -4.78 -11.75
N THR A 105 1.72 -3.90 -11.44
CA THR A 105 1.80 -2.51 -11.93
C THR A 105 3.17 -2.25 -12.56
N ASP A 106 3.57 -3.11 -13.50
CA ASP A 106 4.79 -2.91 -14.27
C ASP A 106 4.76 -1.53 -14.99
N HIS A 107 5.92 -0.90 -15.15
CA HIS A 107 6.03 0.35 -15.89
C HIS A 107 5.49 0.20 -17.32
N ALA A 108 4.76 1.22 -17.78
CA ALA A 108 4.23 1.26 -19.14
C ALA A 108 5.23 1.84 -20.14
N GLU A 109 6.18 2.63 -19.64
CA GLU A 109 7.25 3.19 -20.46
C GLU A 109 8.32 2.14 -20.72
N MET A 110 9.01 2.26 -21.87
CA MET A 110 10.20 1.45 -22.20
C MET A 110 9.98 -0.07 -22.31
N TYR A 111 8.81 -0.52 -22.78
CA TYR A 111 8.70 -1.83 -23.44
C TYR A 111 9.54 -1.91 -24.73
#